data_AF-A0A4V0X7D4-F1
#
_entry.id   AF-A0A4V0X7D4-F1
#
_cell.length_a   1.000
_cell.length_b   1.000
_cell.length_c   1.000
_cell.angle_alpha   90.00
_cell.angle_beta   90.00
_cell.angle_gamma   90.00
#
_symmetry.space_group_name_H-M   'P 1'
#
loop_
_entity.id
_entity.type
_entity.pdbx_description
1 polymer ?
#
loop_
_entity_poly.entity_id
_entity_poly.type
_entity_poly.pdbx_seq_one_letter_code
_entity_poly.pdbx_strand_id
1 'polypeptide(L)'
;MKKVKLPLTILIVLIVSFEAISSKNSKPFQTAPWLVPASASDIKSPMGGNTTAASTGKLLYVKYCVVCHGNAGKGDGVAAPALAIPPADHSSIKVQSQTDGALYWKITIGRGAMASYKTTLTDQQRWQLVSYIRTLAAVKKTK
;
A
#
# COMPACT_ATOMS: atom_id res chain seq x y z
N MET A 1 61.33 30.04 14.59
CA MET A 1 60.20 30.09 13.64
C MET A 1 60.75 29.88 12.23
N LYS A 2 60.68 28.66 11.68
CA LYS A 2 61.23 28.35 10.35
C LYS A 2 60.10 28.42 9.31
N LYS A 3 60.21 29.35 8.34
CA LYS A 3 59.28 29.48 7.22
C LYS A 3 59.59 28.39 6.20
N VAL A 4 58.67 27.44 6.01
CA VAL A 4 58.76 26.42 4.97
C VAL A 4 58.12 26.99 3.70
N LYS A 5 58.90 27.15 2.64
CA LYS A 5 58.40 27.51 1.30
C LYS A 5 58.02 26.21 0.59
N LEU A 6 56.73 26.02 0.36
CA LEU A 6 56.20 24.87 -0.36
C LEU A 6 56.39 25.08 -1.88
N PRO A 7 56.99 24.13 -2.63
CA PRO A 7 57.19 24.29 -4.07
C PRO A 7 55.86 24.10 -4.82
N LEU A 8 55.61 25.01 -5.77
CA LEU A 8 54.39 25.17 -6.56
C LEU A 8 54.13 24.03 -7.59
N THR A 9 54.80 22.89 -7.48
CA THR A 9 54.82 21.83 -8.50
C THR A 9 53.99 20.58 -8.19
N ILE A 10 53.23 20.54 -7.08
CA ILE A 10 52.28 19.44 -6.82
C ILE A 10 50.85 19.97 -6.98
N LEU A 11 50.58 20.46 -8.19
CA LEU A 11 49.26 20.76 -8.72
C LEU A 11 48.97 19.71 -9.82
N ILE A 12 49.02 18.42 -9.49
CA ILE A 12 48.76 17.33 -10.45
C ILE A 12 48.02 16.20 -9.74
N VAL A 13 47.00 15.68 -10.42
CA VAL A 13 46.04 14.62 -10.08
C VAL A 13 44.85 15.06 -9.21
N LEU A 14 44.05 15.94 -9.82
CA LEU A 14 42.60 15.91 -9.71
C LEU A 14 42.06 14.54 -10.14
N ILE A 15 40.89 14.21 -9.60
CA ILE A 15 39.98 13.11 -9.97
C ILE A 15 40.33 11.79 -9.28
N VAL A 16 40.13 11.74 -7.95
CA VAL A 16 39.60 10.51 -7.36
C VAL A 16 38.21 10.36 -7.96
N SER A 17 38.09 9.46 -8.94
CA SER A 17 36.83 9.01 -9.49
C SER A 17 35.97 8.49 -8.35
N PHE A 18 35.13 9.37 -7.78
CA PHE A 18 33.98 8.95 -7.02
C PHE A 18 33.03 8.34 -8.04
N GLU A 19 33.34 7.09 -8.42
CA GLU A 19 32.40 6.25 -9.14
C GLU A 19 31.19 6.15 -8.24
N ALA A 20 30.21 6.98 -8.55
CA ALA A 20 28.87 6.83 -8.06
C ALA A 20 28.49 5.38 -8.38
N ILE A 21 28.53 4.51 -7.36
CA ILE A 21 27.90 3.21 -7.40
C ILE A 21 26.42 3.52 -7.59
N SER A 22 26.05 3.70 -8.84
CA SER A 22 24.70 3.85 -9.30
C SER A 22 24.08 2.49 -8.98
N SER A 23 23.37 2.43 -7.85
CA SER A 23 22.58 1.28 -7.42
C SER A 23 21.46 1.06 -8.43
N LYS A 24 21.84 0.51 -9.59
CA LYS A 24 20.96 0.11 -10.68
C LYS A 24 20.60 -1.35 -10.47
N ASN A 25 19.85 -1.69 -9.41
CA ASN A 25 19.04 -2.92 -9.41
C ASN A 25 18.13 -3.14 -8.18
N SER A 26 17.53 -2.10 -7.61
CA SER A 26 16.27 -2.33 -6.89
C SER A 26 15.14 -2.47 -7.93
N LYS A 27 14.98 -3.68 -8.49
CA LYS A 27 13.70 -4.03 -9.13
C LYS A 27 12.61 -3.69 -8.11
N PRO A 28 11.58 -2.88 -8.46
CA PRO A 28 10.51 -2.61 -7.51
C PRO A 28 9.94 -3.97 -7.11
N PHE A 29 9.95 -4.27 -5.81
CA PHE A 29 9.54 -5.56 -5.21
C PHE A 29 8.06 -5.94 -5.50
N GLN A 30 7.38 -5.25 -6.42
CA GLN A 30 5.94 -5.18 -6.48
C GLN A 30 5.36 -5.06 -7.90
N THR A 31 6.16 -5.17 -8.97
CA THR A 31 5.63 -5.13 -10.35
C THR A 31 4.80 -6.37 -10.73
N ALA A 32 4.92 -7.46 -9.98
CA ALA A 32 4.11 -8.67 -10.20
C ALA A 32 2.65 -8.48 -9.72
N PRO A 33 1.65 -9.03 -10.42
CA PRO A 33 0.25 -9.04 -9.97
C PRO A 33 0.10 -9.56 -8.53
N TRP A 34 -0.81 -8.98 -7.73
CA TRP A 34 -1.10 -9.49 -6.39
C TRP A 34 -2.00 -10.73 -6.48
N LEU A 35 -1.35 -11.87 -6.74
CA LEU A 35 -2.01 -13.16 -6.80
C LEU A 35 -2.44 -13.58 -5.39
N VAL A 36 -3.70 -13.98 -5.28
CA VAL A 36 -4.29 -14.49 -4.04
C VAL A 36 -4.41 -16.01 -4.21
N PRO A 37 -3.99 -16.83 -3.22
CA PRO A 37 -4.17 -18.27 -3.32
C PRO A 37 -5.65 -18.63 -3.40
N ALA A 38 -5.97 -19.71 -4.13
CA ALA A 38 -7.36 -20.17 -4.29
C ALA A 38 -8.03 -20.40 -2.93
N SER A 39 -7.32 -21.05 -2.01
CA SER A 39 -7.79 -21.31 -0.64
C SER A 39 -8.22 -20.06 0.13
N ALA A 40 -7.62 -18.89 -0.14
CA ALA A 40 -8.04 -17.63 0.46
C ALA A 40 -9.20 -16.98 -0.30
N SER A 41 -9.22 -17.11 -1.63
CA SER A 41 -10.27 -16.55 -2.48
C SER A 41 -11.62 -17.22 -2.26
N ASP A 42 -11.62 -18.51 -1.88
CA ASP A 42 -12.82 -19.31 -1.67
C ASP A 42 -13.50 -19.06 -0.32
N ILE A 43 -12.80 -18.41 0.63
CA ILE A 43 -13.34 -18.08 1.94
C ILE A 43 -14.51 -17.10 1.78
N LYS A 44 -15.67 -17.46 2.33
CA LYS A 44 -16.87 -16.63 2.34
C LYS A 44 -16.87 -15.71 3.56
N SER A 45 -17.31 -14.48 3.36
CA SER A 45 -17.49 -13.54 4.48
C SER A 45 -18.60 -14.03 5.40
N PRO A 46 -18.37 -14.11 6.73
CA PRO A 46 -19.43 -14.37 7.70
C PRO A 46 -20.36 -13.16 7.89
N MET A 47 -20.07 -12.03 7.24
CA MET A 47 -20.78 -10.74 7.42
C MET A 47 -21.36 -10.18 6.11
N GLY A 48 -21.55 -11.02 5.09
CA GLY A 48 -22.08 -10.60 3.79
C GLY A 48 -23.39 -9.81 3.93
N GLY A 49 -23.41 -8.57 3.44
CA GLY A 49 -24.60 -7.70 3.47
C GLY A 49 -24.99 -7.12 4.84
N ASN A 50 -24.20 -7.34 5.89
CA ASN A 50 -24.51 -6.82 7.22
C ASN A 50 -24.15 -5.33 7.36
N THR A 51 -25.18 -4.47 7.48
CA THR A 51 -25.04 -3.00 7.58
C THR A 51 -24.37 -2.55 8.88
N THR A 52 -24.60 -3.26 9.99
CA THR A 52 -23.93 -3.00 11.27
C THR A 52 -22.43 -3.28 11.15
N ALA A 53 -22.06 -4.39 10.50
CA ALA A 53 -20.65 -4.73 10.25
C ALA A 53 -19.96 -3.66 9.38
N ALA A 54 -20.64 -3.17 8.34
CA ALA A 54 -20.13 -2.07 7.51
C ALA A 54 -19.96 -0.76 8.30
N SER A 55 -20.88 -0.45 9.22
CA SER A 55 -20.79 0.74 10.07
C SER A 55 -19.58 0.70 11.01
N THR A 56 -19.34 -0.44 11.67
CA THR A 56 -18.10 -0.65 12.45
C THR A 56 -16.86 -0.63 11.57
N GLY A 57 -16.94 -1.26 10.39
CA GLY A 57 -15.88 -1.26 9.38
C GLY A 57 -15.48 0.14 8.94
N LYS A 58 -16.43 1.08 8.82
CA LYS A 58 -16.15 2.47 8.50
C LYS A 58 -15.24 3.13 9.53
N LEU A 59 -15.50 2.91 10.82
CA LEU A 59 -14.68 3.47 11.90
C LEU A 59 -13.24 2.94 11.84
N LEU A 60 -13.09 1.64 11.60
CA LEU A 60 -11.78 1.02 11.41
C LEU A 60 -11.08 1.56 10.16
N TYR A 61 -11.81 1.74 9.07
CA TYR A 61 -11.27 2.24 7.82
C TYR A 61 -10.73 3.67 7.95
N VAL A 62 -11.46 4.54 8.64
CA VAL A 62 -11.00 5.90 8.96
C VAL A 62 -9.70 5.87 9.75
N LYS A 63 -9.60 4.97 10.74
CA LYS A 63 -8.43 4.87 11.60
C LYS A 63 -7.18 4.33 10.90
N TYR A 64 -7.34 3.31 10.04
CA TYR A 64 -6.20 2.54 9.53
C TYR A 64 -5.97 2.67 8.02
N CYS A 65 -7.01 2.95 7.24
CA CYS A 65 -6.93 2.85 5.78
C CYS A 65 -6.94 4.20 5.06
N VAL A 66 -7.63 5.21 5.61
CA VAL A 66 -7.82 6.52 4.96
C VAL A 66 -6.52 7.24 4.65
N VAL A 67 -5.51 7.13 5.50
CA VAL A 67 -4.22 7.81 5.30
C VAL A 67 -3.60 7.49 3.93
N CYS A 68 -3.82 6.27 3.42
CA CYS A 68 -3.35 5.86 2.10
C CYS A 68 -4.49 5.81 1.07
N HIS A 69 -5.64 5.27 1.42
CA HIS A 69 -6.71 5.02 0.44
C HIS A 69 -7.72 6.17 0.29
N GLY A 70 -7.69 7.17 1.16
CA GLY A 70 -8.62 8.31 1.16
C GLY A 70 -10.02 7.98 1.69
N ASN A 71 -10.81 9.00 1.99
CA ASN A 71 -12.15 8.84 2.59
C ASN A 71 -13.14 8.10 1.68
N ALA A 72 -13.06 8.36 0.38
CA ALA A 72 -13.87 7.68 -0.64
C ALA A 72 -13.23 6.36 -1.11
N GLY A 73 -12.07 5.99 -0.56
CA GLY A 73 -11.34 4.79 -0.93
C GLY A 73 -10.72 4.80 -2.32
N LYS A 74 -10.48 5.96 -2.91
CA LYS A 74 -9.99 6.10 -4.30
C LYS A 74 -8.49 5.92 -4.46
N GLY A 75 -7.76 5.64 -3.38
CA GLY A 75 -6.30 5.57 -3.41
C GLY A 75 -5.63 6.95 -3.38
N ASP A 76 -6.36 7.97 -2.92
CA ASP A 76 -5.99 9.39 -2.92
C ASP A 76 -5.74 9.93 -1.50
N GLY A 77 -5.37 9.06 -0.56
CA GLY A 77 -5.02 9.46 0.80
C GLY A 77 -3.77 10.34 0.83
N VAL A 78 -3.59 11.09 1.92
CA VAL A 78 -2.47 12.05 2.08
C VAL A 78 -1.08 11.42 1.92
N ALA A 79 -0.94 10.12 2.23
CA ALA A 79 0.31 9.40 2.04
C ALA A 79 0.48 8.82 0.63
N ALA A 80 -0.58 8.72 -0.17
CA ALA A 80 -0.55 8.07 -1.49
C ALA A 80 0.52 8.64 -2.44
N PRO A 81 0.74 9.97 -2.55
CA PRO A 81 1.77 10.51 -3.44
C PRO A 81 3.21 10.12 -3.07
N ALA A 82 3.45 9.72 -1.82
CA ALA A 82 4.77 9.32 -1.34
C ALA A 82 5.06 7.82 -1.57
N LEU A 83 4.09 7.04 -2.03
CA LEU A 83 4.25 5.61 -2.23
C LEU A 83 4.70 5.30 -3.66
N ALA A 84 5.73 4.45 -3.79
CA ALA A 84 6.21 3.99 -5.09
C ALA A 84 5.13 3.25 -5.91
N ILE A 85 4.14 2.67 -5.23
CA ILE A 85 2.96 2.08 -5.85
C ILE A 85 1.71 2.74 -5.28
N PRO A 86 0.85 3.29 -6.14
CA PRO A 86 -0.41 3.87 -5.71
C PRO A 86 -1.28 2.84 -4.97
N PRO A 87 -1.91 3.21 -3.85
CA PRO A 87 -2.92 2.39 -3.22
C PRO A 87 -4.08 2.08 -4.19
N ALA A 88 -4.71 0.93 -4.03
CA ALA A 88 -5.82 0.56 -4.89
C ALA A 88 -7.04 1.45 -4.66
N ASP A 89 -7.75 1.79 -5.74
CA ASP A 89 -9.09 2.38 -5.70
C ASP A 89 -10.10 1.28 -5.34
N HIS A 90 -10.59 1.31 -4.11
CA HIS A 90 -11.59 0.41 -3.58
C HIS A 90 -12.98 0.60 -4.20
N SER A 91 -13.27 1.75 -4.80
CA SER A 91 -14.53 1.97 -5.52
C SER A 91 -14.52 1.36 -6.93
N SER A 92 -13.33 1.06 -7.46
CA SER A 92 -13.16 0.53 -8.81
C SER A 92 -13.77 -0.86 -9.00
N ILE A 93 -14.24 -1.13 -10.22
CA ILE A 93 -14.74 -2.45 -10.62
C ILE A 93 -13.69 -3.53 -10.37
N LYS A 94 -12.40 -3.23 -10.59
CA LYS A 94 -11.29 -4.18 -10.37
C LYS A 94 -11.16 -4.63 -8.92
N VAL A 95 -11.40 -3.74 -7.95
CA VAL A 95 -11.40 -4.13 -6.53
C VAL A 95 -12.71 -4.81 -6.18
N GLN A 96 -13.83 -4.26 -6.63
CA GLN A 96 -15.16 -4.79 -6.32
C GLN A 96 -15.44 -6.16 -6.95
N SER A 97 -14.77 -6.54 -8.04
CA SER A 97 -14.92 -7.86 -8.66
C SER A 97 -14.13 -8.97 -7.96
N GLN A 98 -13.27 -8.63 -6.99
CA GLN A 98 -12.57 -9.64 -6.19
C GLN A 98 -13.53 -10.32 -5.22
N THR A 99 -13.22 -11.54 -4.78
CA THR A 99 -14.01 -12.20 -3.73
C THR A 99 -13.77 -11.55 -2.38
N ASP A 100 -14.70 -11.72 -1.44
CA ASP A 100 -14.54 -11.21 -0.07
C ASP A 100 -13.32 -11.82 0.62
N GLY A 101 -13.10 -13.13 0.46
CA GLY A 101 -11.92 -13.83 0.97
C GLY A 101 -10.61 -13.28 0.42
N ALA A 102 -10.58 -12.87 -0.85
CA ALA A 102 -9.41 -12.22 -1.42
C ALA A 102 -9.12 -10.86 -0.78
N LEU A 103 -10.14 -10.02 -0.56
CA LEU A 103 -9.97 -8.74 0.13
C LEU A 103 -9.52 -8.94 1.59
N TYR A 104 -10.16 -9.87 2.30
CA TYR A 104 -9.80 -10.23 3.66
C TYR A 104 -8.34 -10.69 3.76
N TRP A 105 -7.89 -11.55 2.85
CA TRP A 105 -6.52 -12.05 2.84
C TRP A 105 -5.51 -10.94 2.58
N LYS A 106 -5.81 -10.03 1.64
CA LYS A 106 -4.96 -8.86 1.35
C LYS A 106 -4.80 -7.94 2.56
N ILE A 107 -5.89 -7.65 3.27
CA ILE A 107 -5.84 -6.90 4.54
C ILE A 107 -5.02 -7.64 5.59
N THR A 108 -5.18 -8.96 5.67
CA THR A 108 -4.50 -9.79 6.66
C THR A 108 -3.00 -9.82 6.44
N ILE A 109 -2.53 -10.02 5.20
CA ILE A 109 -1.11 -10.23 4.92
C ILE A 109 -0.34 -8.94 4.59
N GLY A 110 -1.03 -7.90 4.08
CA GLY A 110 -0.37 -6.71 3.55
C GLY A 110 0.50 -7.00 2.32
N ARG A 111 1.06 -5.96 1.71
CA ARG A 111 2.03 -6.09 0.61
C ARG A 111 2.76 -4.77 0.39
N GLY A 112 4.09 -4.81 0.34
CA GLY A 112 4.90 -3.60 0.10
C GLY A 112 4.68 -2.58 1.21
N ALA A 113 4.22 -1.38 0.86
CA ALA A 113 3.90 -0.32 1.83
C ALA A 113 2.60 -0.56 2.61
N MET A 114 1.72 -1.46 2.15
CA MET A 114 0.52 -1.83 2.89
C MET A 114 0.89 -2.79 4.01
N ALA A 115 0.78 -2.34 5.26
CA ALA A 115 1.06 -3.15 6.44
C ALA A 115 0.16 -4.40 6.52
N SER A 116 0.67 -5.45 7.17
CA SER A 116 -0.17 -6.56 7.62
C SER A 116 -1.03 -6.11 8.80
N TYR A 117 -2.31 -6.45 8.79
CA TYR A 117 -3.23 -6.21 9.90
C TYR A 117 -3.56 -7.46 10.70
N LYS A 118 -2.81 -8.56 10.50
CA LYS A 118 -3.08 -9.85 11.17
C LYS A 118 -3.03 -9.75 12.69
N THR A 119 -2.08 -8.98 13.23
CA THR A 119 -1.85 -8.82 14.67
C THR A 119 -2.49 -7.55 15.25
N THR A 120 -2.71 -6.53 14.42
CA THR A 120 -3.29 -5.24 14.84
C THR A 120 -4.81 -5.28 14.94
N LEU A 121 -5.47 -6.10 14.12
CA LEU A 121 -6.93 -6.22 14.06
C LEU A 121 -7.34 -7.65 14.37
N THR A 122 -8.49 -7.83 15.02
CA THR A 122 -9.11 -9.15 15.17
C THR A 122 -9.62 -9.68 13.83
N ASP A 123 -9.88 -10.98 13.75
CA ASP A 123 -10.52 -11.60 12.58
C ASP A 123 -11.84 -10.90 12.20
N GLN A 124 -12.69 -10.69 13.21
CA GLN A 124 -13.97 -9.99 13.07
C GLN A 124 -13.79 -8.57 12.52
N GLN A 125 -12.80 -7.82 13.01
CA GLN A 125 -12.52 -6.45 12.54
C GLN A 125 -12.05 -6.41 11.08
N ARG A 126 -11.27 -7.39 10.64
CA ARG A 126 -10.86 -7.49 9.23
C ARG A 126 -12.05 -7.81 8.32
N TRP A 127 -12.98 -8.65 8.75
CA TRP A 127 -14.24 -8.87 8.01
C TRP A 127 -15.14 -7.65 7.97
N GLN A 128 -15.23 -6.89 9.06
CA GLN A 128 -15.96 -5.61 9.09
C GLN A 128 -15.37 -4.60 8.09
N LEU A 129 -14.04 -4.53 7.95
CA LEU A 129 -13.39 -3.73 6.92
C LEU A 129 -13.81 -4.16 5.51
N VAL A 130 -13.86 -5.47 5.23
CA VAL A 130 -14.36 -5.98 3.94
C VAL A 130 -15.80 -5.54 3.70
N SER A 131 -16.69 -5.68 4.69
CA SER A 131 -18.08 -5.22 4.58
C SER A 131 -18.16 -3.72 4.27
N TYR A 132 -17.31 -2.88 4.87
CA TYR A 132 -17.27 -1.45 4.55
C TYR A 132 -16.73 -1.18 3.14
N ILE A 133 -15.66 -1.86 2.71
CA ILE A 133 -15.09 -1.72 1.36
C ILE A 133 -16.16 -2.01 0.29
N ARG A 134 -17.07 -2.96 0.53
CA ARG A 134 -18.20 -3.22 -0.39
C ARG A 134 -19.15 -2.04 -0.54
N THR A 135 -19.32 -1.22 0.49
CA THR A 135 -20.15 -0.02 0.41
C THR A 135 -19.54 1.10 -0.44
N LEU A 136 -18.23 1.01 -0.74
CA LEU A 136 -17.52 2.00 -1.56
C LEU A 136 -17.69 1.77 -3.06
N ALA A 137 -18.33 0.67 -3.47
CA ALA A 137 -18.55 0.38 -4.88
C ALA A 137 -19.21 1.57 -5.58
N ALA A 138 -18.67 1.97 -6.73
CA ALA A 138 -19.26 3.03 -7.53
C ALA A 138 -20.70 2.65 -7.88
N VAL A 139 -21.68 3.42 -7.38
CA VAL A 139 -23.07 3.28 -7.79
C VAL A 139 -23.13 3.61 -9.28
N LYS A 140 -23.50 2.64 -10.12
CA LYS A 140 -23.83 2.92 -11.52
C LYS A 140 -24.95 3.96 -11.50
N LYS A 141 -24.66 5.20 -11.93
CA LYS A 141 -25.72 6.15 -12.25
C LYS A 141 -26.48 5.56 -13.43
N THR A 142 -27.63 4.96 -13.18
CA THR A 142 -28.62 4.68 -14.22
C THR A 142 -28.99 6.03 -14.82
N LYS A 143 -28.76 6.15 -16.14
CA LYS A 143 -29.17 7.29 -16.94
C LYS A 143 -30.61 7.07 -17.38
#